data_AF-A0A961RNM8-F1
#
_entry.id   AF-A0A961RNM8-F1
#
_cell.length_a   1.000
_cell.length_b   1.000
_cell.length_c   1.000
_cell.angle_alpha   90.00
_cell.angle_beta   90.00
_cell.angle_gamma   90.00
#
_symmetry.space_group_name_H-M   'P 1'
#
loop_
_entity.id
_entity.type
_entity.pdbx_description
1 polymer ?
#
loop_
_entity_poly.entity_id
_entity_poly.type
_entity_poly.pdbx_seq_one_letter_code
_entity_poly.pdbx_strand_id
1 'polypeptide(L)'
;LNLHYTLSLDLFGSEISTNAANSFNWGLKGRYRENKLEDDHQLKNATYPVAEFDGKQILVKDVNAISAINMRLRDDYTEDARGGVRRWNQIIRKHNVDFELNLPHEAFHRHIGTFSGAPITPEGLVISREEWDSRRDEWLPSKADGDFIQSLMKPVFEPGKFAGWIAPPKVGIDNKPGDFEYVKLHMA
;
A
#
# COMPACT_ATOMS: atom_id res chain seq x y z
N LEU A 1 5.41 -7.04 -0.95
CA LEU A 1 4.28 -6.22 -1.45
C LEU A 1 3.14 -6.21 -0.44
N ASN A 2 2.47 -7.34 -0.21
CA ASN A 2 1.31 -7.48 0.67
C ASN A 2 1.48 -6.82 2.04
N LEU A 3 2.54 -7.16 2.77
CA LEU A 3 2.82 -6.63 4.11
C LEU A 3 2.86 -5.09 4.14
N HIS A 4 3.78 -4.47 3.38
CA HIS A 4 3.96 -3.01 3.42
C HIS A 4 2.76 -2.25 2.87
N TYR A 5 2.10 -2.77 1.84
CA TYR A 5 0.89 -2.12 1.30
C TYR A 5 -0.22 -2.08 2.34
N THR A 6 -0.51 -3.21 2.99
CA THR A 6 -1.61 -3.30 3.97
C THR A 6 -1.33 -2.57 5.27
N LEU A 7 -0.09 -2.60 5.77
CA LEU A 7 0.34 -1.73 6.87
C LEU A 7 0.18 -0.24 6.53
N SER A 8 0.38 0.14 5.26
CA SER A 8 0.18 1.53 4.83
C SER A 8 -1.30 1.91 4.80
N LEU A 9 -2.21 0.97 4.51
CA LEU A 9 -3.65 1.23 4.51
C LEU A 9 -4.16 1.64 5.91
N ASP A 10 -3.56 1.11 6.97
CA ASP A 10 -3.93 1.44 8.35
C ASP A 10 -3.58 2.89 8.73
N LEU A 11 -2.60 3.52 8.07
CA LEU A 11 -2.20 4.91 8.31
C LEU A 11 -3.32 5.92 7.97
N PHE A 12 -4.28 5.53 7.13
CA PHE A 12 -5.43 6.38 6.79
C PHE A 12 -6.50 6.42 7.90
N GLY A 13 -6.39 5.56 8.92
CA GLY A 13 -7.35 5.49 10.02
C GLY A 13 -8.61 4.67 9.71
N SER A 14 -9.62 4.76 10.57
CA SER A 14 -10.91 4.10 10.31
C SER A 14 -11.61 4.69 9.09
N GLU A 15 -12.36 3.85 8.38
CA GLU A 15 -13.07 4.19 7.14
C GLU A 15 -14.05 5.34 7.37
N ILE A 16 -14.77 5.30 8.50
CA ILE A 16 -15.71 6.33 8.96
C ILE A 16 -15.11 7.07 10.16
N SER A 17 -15.03 8.40 10.09
CA SER A 17 -14.39 9.22 11.13
C SER A 17 -15.00 10.61 11.28
N THR A 18 -15.50 10.92 12.48
CA THR A 18 -15.96 12.26 12.87
C THR A 18 -14.82 13.28 12.87
N ASN A 19 -13.59 12.86 13.23
CA ASN A 19 -12.43 13.76 13.22
C ASN A 19 -12.03 14.18 11.80
N ALA A 20 -12.09 13.24 10.85
CA ALA A 20 -11.85 13.55 9.44
C ALA A 20 -12.92 14.50 8.90
N ALA A 21 -14.19 14.26 9.22
CA ALA A 21 -15.31 15.12 8.85
C ALA A 21 -15.14 16.56 9.38
N ASN A 22 -14.78 16.72 10.66
CA ASN A 22 -14.57 18.02 11.27
C ASN A 22 -13.39 18.77 10.63
N SER A 23 -12.28 18.07 10.37
CA SER A 23 -11.10 18.67 9.73
C SER A 23 -11.40 19.20 8.33
N PHE A 24 -12.27 18.51 7.57
CA PHE A 24 -12.73 18.98 6.26
C PHE A 24 -13.68 20.18 6.39
N ASN A 25 -14.68 20.10 7.27
CA ASN A 25 -15.62 21.20 7.52
C ASN A 25 -14.93 22.50 7.96
N TRP A 26 -13.87 22.40 8.75
CA TRP A 26 -13.09 23.56 9.20
C TRP A 26 -12.08 24.07 8.17
N GLY A 27 -12.01 23.43 6.99
CA GLY A 27 -11.07 23.81 5.93
C GLY A 27 -9.60 23.49 6.25
N LEU A 28 -9.33 22.61 7.22
CA LEU A 28 -7.97 22.24 7.62
C LEU A 28 -7.35 21.17 6.70
N LYS A 29 -8.18 20.26 6.18
CA LYS A 29 -7.74 19.15 5.32
C LYS A 29 -8.76 18.87 4.23
N GLY A 30 -8.42 19.16 2.97
CA GLY A 30 -9.20 18.79 1.78
C GLY A 30 -8.95 17.34 1.33
N ARG A 31 -9.67 16.90 0.29
CA ARG A 31 -9.43 15.61 -0.38
C ARG A 31 -8.24 15.70 -1.33
N TYR A 32 -7.75 14.55 -1.78
CA TYR A 32 -6.70 14.51 -2.79
C TYR A 32 -7.18 15.20 -4.07
N ARG A 33 -6.38 16.16 -4.57
CA ARG A 33 -6.70 16.98 -5.75
C ARG A 33 -8.09 17.63 -5.68
N GLU A 34 -8.45 18.15 -4.51
CA GLU A 34 -9.74 18.81 -4.25
C GLU A 34 -10.20 19.73 -5.40
N ASN A 35 -9.31 20.54 -5.95
CA ASN A 35 -9.58 21.49 -7.03
C ASN A 35 -9.94 20.87 -8.40
N LYS A 36 -9.83 19.55 -8.54
CA LYS A 36 -10.20 18.80 -9.75
C LYS A 36 -11.47 17.99 -9.58
N LEU A 37 -12.06 17.99 -8.39
CA LEU A 37 -13.29 17.28 -8.10
C LEU A 37 -14.48 18.15 -8.52
N GLU A 38 -15.47 17.55 -9.16
CA GLU A 38 -16.65 18.25 -9.68
C GLU A 38 -17.85 18.01 -8.74
N ASP A 39 -17.81 18.62 -7.55
CA ASP A 39 -18.91 18.64 -6.60
C ASP A 39 -19.00 20.00 -5.87
N ASP A 40 -19.80 20.10 -4.81
CA ASP A 40 -19.99 21.35 -4.07
C ASP A 40 -18.84 21.68 -3.10
N HIS A 41 -17.83 20.80 -2.99
CA HIS A 41 -16.72 20.87 -2.03
C HIS A 41 -17.14 21.00 -0.56
N GLN A 42 -18.41 20.67 -0.25
CA GLN A 42 -18.99 20.73 1.10
C GLN A 42 -19.50 19.38 1.55
N LEU A 43 -19.90 18.50 0.62
CA LEU A 43 -20.24 17.08 0.84
C LEU A 43 -21.40 16.80 1.79
N LYS A 44 -22.17 17.82 2.18
CA LYS A 44 -23.24 17.71 3.18
C LYS A 44 -24.31 16.68 2.78
N ASN A 45 -24.61 16.60 1.49
CA ASN A 45 -25.62 15.71 0.92
C ASN A 45 -25.03 14.60 0.04
N ALA A 46 -23.70 14.47 -0.01
CA ALA A 46 -23.04 13.47 -0.82
C ALA A 46 -22.88 12.15 -0.05
N THR A 47 -22.90 11.04 -0.77
CA THR A 47 -22.58 9.71 -0.22
C THR A 47 -21.27 9.18 -0.78
N TYR A 48 -20.66 8.24 -0.06
CA TYR A 48 -19.49 7.51 -0.50
C TYR A 48 -19.64 6.03 -0.12
N PRO A 49 -19.34 5.09 -1.04
CA PRO A 49 -19.42 3.67 -0.73
C PRO A 49 -18.26 3.28 0.19
N VAL A 50 -18.57 2.52 1.23
CA VAL A 50 -17.59 1.98 2.17
C VAL A 50 -17.86 0.49 2.37
N ALA A 51 -16.84 -0.33 2.23
CA ALA A 51 -16.90 -1.74 2.58
C ALA A 51 -16.76 -1.91 4.10
N GLU A 52 -17.66 -2.70 4.68
CA GLU A 52 -17.68 -3.05 6.10
C GLU A 52 -17.72 -4.57 6.27
N PHE A 53 -17.12 -5.06 7.35
CA PHE A 53 -17.19 -6.47 7.73
C PHE A 53 -18.17 -6.65 8.88
N ASP A 54 -19.22 -7.44 8.66
CA ASP A 54 -20.25 -7.71 9.68
C ASP A 54 -19.91 -8.92 10.58
N GLY A 55 -18.71 -9.48 10.43
CA GLY A 55 -18.27 -10.71 11.10
C GLY A 55 -18.47 -11.98 10.28
N LYS A 56 -19.21 -11.92 9.17
CA LYS A 56 -19.46 -13.07 8.28
C LYS A 56 -19.11 -12.77 6.83
N GLN A 57 -19.41 -11.56 6.37
CA GLN A 57 -19.24 -11.15 4.98
C GLN A 57 -18.86 -9.67 4.88
N ILE A 58 -18.32 -9.31 3.73
CA ILE A 58 -18.02 -7.93 3.37
C ILE A 58 -19.26 -7.34 2.70
N LEU A 59 -19.75 -6.22 3.21
CA LEU A 59 -20.90 -5.49 2.69
C LEU A 59 -20.49 -4.08 2.33
N VAL A 60 -20.94 -3.59 1.17
CA VAL A 60 -20.75 -2.19 0.77
C VAL A 60 -21.97 -1.39 1.16
N LYS A 61 -21.77 -0.27 1.84
CA LYS A 61 -22.83 0.66 2.26
C LYS A 61 -22.47 2.07 1.83
N ASP A 62 -23.47 2.81 1.34
CA ASP A 62 -23.33 4.23 1.12
C ASP A 62 -23.46 4.98 2.45
N VAL A 63 -22.39 5.66 2.85
CA VAL A 63 -22.35 6.50 4.05
C VAL A 63 -22.21 7.97 3.64
N ASN A 64 -22.40 8.90 4.58
CA ASN A 64 -22.18 10.31 4.28
C ASN A 64 -20.71 10.54 3.87
N ALA A 65 -20.49 11.15 2.71
CA ALA A 65 -19.17 11.32 2.12
C ALA A 65 -18.20 12.09 3.04
N ILE A 66 -18.71 13.02 3.86
CA ILE A 66 -17.88 13.78 4.79
C ILE A 66 -17.28 12.91 5.90
N SER A 67 -18.00 11.86 6.30
CA SER A 67 -17.54 10.91 7.31
C SER A 67 -16.56 9.88 6.75
N ALA A 68 -16.55 9.68 5.43
CA ALA A 68 -15.75 8.68 4.73
C ALA A 68 -14.46 9.26 4.10
N ILE A 69 -14.02 10.45 4.49
CA ILE A 69 -12.86 11.13 3.88
C ILE A 69 -11.57 10.30 4.00
N ASN A 70 -11.40 9.59 5.11
CA ASN A 70 -10.27 8.68 5.29
C ASN A 70 -10.29 7.54 4.27
N MET A 71 -11.46 6.92 4.09
CA MET A 71 -11.65 5.86 3.10
C MET A 71 -11.36 6.35 1.69
N ARG A 72 -11.91 7.50 1.31
CA ARG A 72 -11.65 8.10 -0.01
C ARG A 72 -10.16 8.34 -0.27
N LEU A 73 -9.44 8.88 0.71
CA LEU A 73 -7.99 9.10 0.55
C LEU A 73 -7.20 7.79 0.45
N ARG A 74 -7.66 6.73 1.12
CA ARG A 74 -7.10 5.38 0.97
C ARG A 74 -7.35 4.81 -0.43
N ASP A 75 -8.51 5.06 -1.03
CA ASP A 75 -8.80 4.67 -2.41
C ASP A 75 -7.90 5.39 -3.41
N ASP A 76 -7.70 6.70 -3.23
CA ASP A 76 -6.77 7.48 -4.04
C ASP A 76 -5.33 6.93 -3.94
N TYR A 77 -4.89 6.56 -2.73
CA TYR A 77 -3.60 5.89 -2.53
C TYR A 77 -3.52 4.53 -3.22
N THR A 78 -4.60 3.75 -3.13
CA THR A 78 -4.68 2.42 -3.74
C THR A 78 -4.55 2.51 -5.26
N GLU A 79 -5.21 3.47 -5.90
CA GLU A 79 -5.09 3.66 -7.35
C GLU A 79 -3.67 4.10 -7.77
N ASP A 80 -3.02 4.97 -7.01
CA ASP A 80 -1.63 5.36 -7.28
C ASP A 80 -0.67 4.16 -7.15
N ALA A 81 -0.83 3.36 -6.08
CA ALA A 81 -0.06 2.14 -5.87
C ALA A 81 -0.26 1.13 -7.01
N ARG A 82 -1.48 0.98 -7.53
CA ARG A 82 -1.76 0.14 -8.73
C ARG A 82 -0.97 0.61 -9.94
N GLY A 83 -0.79 1.92 -10.12
CA GLY A 83 0.09 2.48 -11.14
C GLY A 83 1.53 1.98 -11.03
N GLY A 84 2.09 1.91 -9.82
CA GLY A 84 3.41 1.36 -9.54
C GLY A 84 3.51 -0.13 -9.89
N VAL A 85 2.56 -0.93 -9.41
CA VAL A 85 2.52 -2.38 -9.65
C VAL A 85 2.38 -2.70 -11.15
N ARG A 86 1.54 -1.95 -11.88
CA ARG A 86 1.45 -2.07 -13.35
C ARG A 86 2.80 -1.91 -14.04
N ARG A 87 3.62 -0.93 -13.61
CA ARG A 87 4.97 -0.72 -14.17
C ARG A 87 5.93 -1.85 -13.84
N TRP A 88 5.85 -2.44 -12.65
CA TRP A 88 6.64 -3.64 -12.32
C TRP A 88 6.23 -4.85 -13.17
N ASN A 89 4.94 -5.10 -13.33
CA ASN A 89 4.44 -6.20 -14.18
C ASN A 89 4.85 -6.04 -15.65
N GLN A 90 4.97 -4.81 -16.15
CA GLN A 90 5.53 -4.57 -17.50
C GLN A 90 6.98 -5.05 -17.64
N ILE A 91 7.81 -4.93 -16.59
CA ILE A 91 9.19 -5.43 -16.61
C ILE A 91 9.18 -6.97 -16.62
N ILE A 92 8.36 -7.59 -15.77
CA ILE A 92 8.25 -9.06 -15.67
C ILE A 92 7.81 -9.65 -17.03
N ARG A 93 6.78 -9.08 -17.64
CA ARG A 93 6.30 -9.48 -18.97
C ARG A 93 7.36 -9.31 -20.07
N LYS A 94 8.18 -8.25 -20.03
CA LYS A 94 9.29 -8.05 -20.99
C LYS A 94 10.34 -9.15 -20.92
N HIS A 95 10.45 -9.84 -19.78
CA HIS A 95 11.33 -11.00 -19.60
C HIS A 95 10.63 -12.34 -19.89
N ASN A 96 9.40 -12.33 -20.42
CA ASN A 96 8.61 -13.52 -20.76
C ASN A 96 8.39 -14.46 -19.56
N VAL A 97 8.27 -13.90 -18.36
CA VAL A 97 7.93 -14.66 -17.15
C VAL A 97 6.42 -14.60 -16.95
N ASP A 98 5.78 -15.77 -16.86
CA ASP A 98 4.35 -15.91 -16.58
C ASP A 98 4.06 -15.73 -15.08
N PHE A 99 4.18 -14.47 -14.63
CA PHE A 99 3.97 -14.07 -13.25
C PHE A 99 3.45 -12.63 -13.18
N GLU A 100 2.55 -12.36 -12.24
CA GLU A 100 2.00 -11.04 -12.02
C GLU A 100 1.92 -10.70 -10.53
N LEU A 101 2.41 -9.51 -10.17
CA LEU A 101 2.21 -8.93 -8.85
C LEU A 101 0.81 -8.32 -8.77
N ASN A 102 0.11 -8.58 -7.67
CA ASN A 102 -1.22 -8.02 -7.40
C ASN A 102 -1.22 -7.28 -6.07
N LEU A 103 -2.01 -6.21 -5.96
CA LEU A 103 -2.35 -5.65 -4.66
C LEU A 103 -3.41 -6.54 -4.00
N PRO A 104 -3.28 -6.87 -2.72
CA PRO A 104 -4.30 -7.61 -2.00
C PRO A 104 -5.56 -6.75 -1.82
N HIS A 105 -6.68 -7.43 -1.55
CA HIS A 105 -7.95 -6.82 -1.16
C HIS A 105 -7.74 -5.89 0.04
N GLU A 106 -8.48 -4.78 0.09
CA GLU A 106 -8.33 -3.74 1.12
C GLU A 106 -8.60 -4.22 2.56
N ALA A 107 -9.28 -5.36 2.69
CA ALA A 107 -9.63 -6.00 3.95
C ALA A 107 -8.55 -6.97 4.46
N PHE A 108 -7.59 -7.36 3.61
CA PHE A 108 -6.52 -8.29 3.98
C PHE A 108 -5.56 -7.62 4.97
N HIS A 109 -5.17 -8.34 6.04
CA HIS A 109 -4.12 -7.93 6.99
C HIS A 109 -4.28 -6.48 7.51
N ARG A 110 -5.42 -6.21 8.14
CA ARG A 110 -5.77 -4.89 8.70
C ARG A 110 -5.74 -4.90 10.23
N HIS A 111 -5.25 -3.81 10.81
CA HIS A 111 -5.23 -3.58 12.26
C HIS A 111 -6.11 -2.41 12.69
N ILE A 112 -6.52 -1.55 11.74
CA ILE A 112 -7.40 -0.40 11.98
C ILE A 112 -8.68 -0.54 11.15
N GLY A 113 -9.79 -0.03 11.70
CA GLY A 113 -11.06 0.03 10.99
C GLY A 113 -11.88 -1.26 11.07
N THR A 114 -12.91 -1.35 10.23
CA THR A 114 -13.90 -2.44 10.26
C THR A 114 -13.33 -3.84 9.99
N PHE A 115 -12.20 -3.92 9.30
CA PHE A 115 -11.54 -5.20 8.96
C PHE A 115 -10.48 -5.62 9.99
N SER A 116 -10.32 -4.87 11.09
CA SER A 116 -9.28 -5.15 12.08
C SER A 116 -9.38 -6.58 12.61
N GLY A 117 -8.32 -7.36 12.40
CA GLY A 117 -8.22 -8.75 12.86
C GLY A 117 -9.07 -9.77 12.07
N ALA A 118 -9.79 -9.36 11.03
CA ALA A 118 -10.62 -10.26 10.23
C ALA A 118 -9.77 -11.25 9.41
N PRO A 119 -10.12 -12.56 9.41
CA PRO A 119 -9.42 -13.59 8.63
C PRO A 119 -9.85 -13.55 7.16
N ILE A 120 -9.32 -12.58 6.40
CA ILE A 120 -9.71 -12.34 5.00
C ILE A 120 -8.48 -12.45 4.09
N THR A 121 -8.53 -13.32 3.07
CA THR A 121 -7.43 -13.60 2.12
C THR A 121 -7.08 -12.40 1.23
N PRO A 122 -5.92 -12.41 0.54
CA PRO A 122 -5.56 -11.37 -0.43
C PRO A 122 -6.60 -11.19 -1.54
N GLU A 123 -7.41 -12.20 -1.84
CA GLU A 123 -8.47 -12.18 -2.84
C GLU A 123 -9.81 -11.64 -2.28
N GLY A 124 -9.88 -11.36 -0.97
CA GLY A 124 -11.09 -10.86 -0.31
C GLY A 124 -12.01 -11.97 0.21
N LEU A 125 -11.54 -13.21 0.32
CA LEU A 125 -12.34 -14.32 0.83
C LEU A 125 -12.29 -14.36 2.35
N VAL A 126 -13.47 -14.39 3.00
CA VAL A 126 -13.57 -14.62 4.45
C VAL A 126 -13.35 -16.11 4.72
N ILE A 127 -12.35 -16.44 5.53
CA ILE A 127 -12.01 -17.82 5.92
C ILE A 127 -12.07 -17.99 7.44
N SER A 128 -11.87 -19.22 7.93
CA SER A 128 -11.79 -19.45 9.37
C SER A 128 -10.50 -18.85 9.95
N ARG A 129 -10.49 -18.56 11.25
CA ARG A 129 -9.29 -18.05 11.91
C ARG A 129 -8.16 -19.09 11.91
N GLU A 130 -8.52 -20.36 12.10
CA GLU A 130 -7.60 -21.49 12.09
C GLU A 130 -6.95 -21.65 10.71
N GLU A 131 -7.75 -21.56 9.64
CA GLU A 131 -7.23 -21.62 8.28
C GLU A 131 -6.27 -20.45 8.02
N TRP A 132 -6.68 -19.23 8.37
CA TRP A 132 -5.86 -18.04 8.24
C TRP A 132 -4.51 -18.17 8.96
N ASP A 133 -4.52 -18.59 10.23
CA ASP A 133 -3.29 -18.70 11.02
C ASP A 133 -2.36 -19.79 10.46
N SER A 134 -2.90 -20.86 9.89
CA SER A 134 -2.11 -21.93 9.25
C SER A 134 -1.50 -21.53 7.91
N ARG A 135 -2.10 -20.58 7.18
CA ARG A 135 -1.71 -20.17 5.83
C ARG A 135 -1.11 -18.78 5.73
N ARG A 136 -1.05 -18.02 6.84
CA ARG A 136 -0.58 -16.62 6.87
C ARG A 136 0.77 -16.40 6.19
N ASP A 137 1.69 -17.36 6.33
CA ASP A 137 3.05 -17.29 5.78
C ASP A 137 3.07 -17.53 4.24
N GLU A 138 1.96 -17.96 3.63
CA GLU A 138 1.79 -17.97 2.16
C GLU A 138 1.66 -16.54 1.59
N TRP A 139 1.16 -15.59 2.40
CA TRP A 139 0.80 -14.25 1.95
C TRP A 139 1.66 -13.14 2.56
N LEU A 140 2.23 -13.40 3.74
CA LEU A 140 3.06 -12.47 4.50
C LEU A 140 4.45 -13.08 4.72
N PRO A 141 5.53 -12.28 4.71
CA PRO A 141 6.87 -12.79 4.95
C PRO A 141 6.96 -13.54 6.29
N SER A 142 7.41 -14.79 6.22
CA SER A 142 7.72 -15.60 7.39
C SER A 142 9.04 -15.15 8.02
N LYS A 143 9.37 -15.72 9.18
CA LYS A 143 10.71 -15.55 9.77
C LYS A 143 11.81 -16.07 8.84
N ALA A 144 11.58 -17.18 8.15
CA ALA A 144 12.56 -17.76 7.24
C ALA A 144 12.81 -16.85 6.02
N ASP A 145 11.77 -16.22 5.48
CA ASP A 145 11.92 -15.23 4.40
C ASP A 145 12.75 -14.02 4.86
N GLY A 146 12.49 -13.54 6.08
CA GLY A 146 13.26 -12.46 6.70
C GLY A 146 14.73 -12.83 6.89
N ASP A 147 15.01 -14.01 7.45
CA ASP A 147 16.36 -14.53 7.65
C ASP A 147 17.10 -14.67 6.30
N PHE A 148 16.42 -15.12 5.24
CA PHE A 148 16.96 -15.19 3.89
C PHE A 148 17.28 -13.81 3.32
N ILE A 149 16.35 -12.85 3.37
CA ILE A 149 16.59 -11.47 2.89
C ILE A 149 17.79 -10.87 3.62
N GLN A 150 17.85 -11.01 4.95
CA GLN A 150 18.95 -10.49 5.76
C GLN A 150 20.31 -11.06 5.33
N SER A 151 20.36 -12.34 4.93
CA SER A 151 21.60 -12.97 4.46
C SER A 151 22.16 -12.34 3.16
N LEU A 152 21.29 -11.71 2.35
CA LEU A 152 21.66 -11.01 1.12
C LEU A 152 22.19 -9.59 1.37
N MET A 153 21.90 -9.00 2.53
CA MET A 153 22.18 -7.60 2.86
C MET A 153 23.65 -7.36 3.23
N LYS A 154 24.54 -7.54 2.23
CA LYS A 154 25.98 -7.25 2.35
C LYS A 154 26.28 -5.92 1.66
N PRO A 155 26.92 -4.95 2.35
CA PRO A 155 27.20 -3.65 1.77
C PRO A 155 28.24 -3.73 0.64
N VAL A 156 28.05 -2.90 -0.39
CA VAL A 156 28.98 -2.70 -1.51
C VAL A 156 29.24 -1.21 -1.62
N PHE A 157 30.48 -0.79 -1.37
CA PHE A 157 30.86 0.63 -1.32
C PHE A 157 31.68 1.09 -2.54
N GLU A 158 32.13 0.16 -3.38
CA GLU A 158 32.91 0.49 -4.58
C GLU A 158 32.03 1.25 -5.60
N PRO A 159 32.44 2.45 -6.07
CA PRO A 159 31.69 3.19 -7.08
C PRO A 159 31.39 2.35 -8.32
N GLY A 160 30.15 2.41 -8.79
CA GLY A 160 29.69 1.64 -9.96
C GLY A 160 29.45 0.15 -9.71
N LYS A 161 29.65 -0.36 -8.49
CA LYS A 161 29.29 -1.74 -8.12
C LYS A 161 27.97 -1.79 -7.36
N PHE A 162 27.24 -2.89 -7.55
CA PHE A 162 25.95 -3.16 -6.93
C PHE A 162 25.96 -4.56 -6.31
N ALA A 163 25.20 -4.74 -5.22
CA ALA A 163 25.03 -6.04 -4.61
C ALA A 163 24.30 -7.01 -5.56
N GLY A 164 24.58 -8.31 -5.46
CA GLY A 164 24.09 -9.31 -6.42
C GLY A 164 22.57 -9.49 -6.49
N TRP A 165 21.81 -8.93 -5.55
CA TRP A 165 20.35 -9.00 -5.50
C TRP A 165 19.66 -7.82 -6.20
N ILE A 166 20.40 -6.82 -6.69
CA ILE A 166 19.83 -5.63 -7.34
C ILE A 166 20.59 -5.27 -8.63
N ALA A 167 19.84 -4.97 -9.69
CA ALA A 167 20.39 -4.49 -10.95
C ALA A 167 20.83 -3.01 -10.84
N PRO A 168 21.80 -2.56 -11.65
CA PRO A 168 22.16 -1.15 -11.71
C PRO A 168 20.97 -0.29 -12.19
N PRO A 169 20.83 0.95 -11.71
CA PRO A 169 19.81 1.87 -12.20
C PRO A 169 20.09 2.26 -13.65
N LYS A 170 19.03 2.60 -14.40
CA LYS A 170 19.14 3.01 -15.81
C LYS A 170 19.89 4.33 -15.98
N VAL A 171 19.77 5.24 -15.01
CA VAL A 171 20.35 6.59 -15.04
C VAL A 171 20.97 6.91 -13.69
N GLY A 172 22.06 7.68 -13.71
CA GLY A 172 22.62 8.28 -12.50
C GLY A 172 21.81 9.49 -12.02
N ILE A 173 22.33 10.16 -10.99
CA ILE A 173 21.71 11.34 -10.38
C ILE A 173 22.43 12.60 -10.87
N ASP A 174 21.70 13.68 -11.16
CA ASP A 174 22.26 14.98 -11.56
C ASP A 174 23.26 14.89 -12.74
N ASN A 175 22.89 14.10 -13.76
CA ASN A 175 23.71 13.82 -14.94
C ASN A 175 25.10 13.24 -14.62
N LYS A 176 25.34 12.74 -13.41
CA LYS A 176 26.55 12.03 -13.05
C LYS A 176 26.49 10.59 -13.57
N PRO A 177 27.64 10.00 -13.96
CA PRO A 177 27.67 8.61 -14.41
C PRO A 177 27.39 7.64 -13.26
N GLY A 178 27.13 6.37 -13.59
CA GLY A 178 26.79 5.33 -12.60
C GLY A 178 27.93 4.98 -11.64
N ASP A 179 29.17 5.26 -12.03
CA ASP A 179 30.40 5.06 -11.26
C ASP A 179 30.88 6.34 -10.54
N PHE A 180 30.07 7.39 -10.53
CA PHE A 180 30.36 8.59 -9.74
C PHE A 180 30.41 8.25 -8.25
N GLU A 181 31.36 8.87 -7.54
CA GLU A 181 31.47 8.76 -6.08
C GLU A 181 30.36 9.60 -5.40
N TYR A 182 29.16 9.03 -5.31
CA TYR A 182 27.99 9.70 -4.73
C TYR A 182 28.14 10.01 -3.23
N VAL A 183 28.96 9.23 -2.52
CA VAL A 183 29.24 9.43 -1.10
C VAL A 183 30.73 9.27 -0.87
N LYS A 184 31.36 10.29 -0.29
CA LYS A 184 32.75 10.25 0.17
C LYS A 184 32.78 9.79 1.61
N LEU A 185 33.30 8.58 1.84
CA LEU A 185 33.49 8.06 3.18
C LEU A 185 34.88 8.47 3.68
N HIS A 186 34.92 9.44 4.58
CA HIS A 186 36.14 9.76 5.32
C HIS A 186 36.24 8.81 6.51
N MET A 187 37.13 7.82 6.42
CA MET A 187 37.41 6.95 7.56
C MET A 187 38.24 7.73 8.58
N ALA A 188 37.84 7.66 9.85
CA ALA A 188 38.59 8.19 10.99
C ALA A 188 39.74 7.25 11.38
#